data_AF-A0A832N067-F1
#
_entry.id   AF-A0A832N067-F1
#
_cell.length_a   1.000
_cell.length_b   1.000
_cell.length_c   1.000
_cell.angle_alpha   90.00
_cell.angle_beta   90.00
_cell.angle_gamma   90.00
#
_symmetry.space_group_name_H-M   'P 1'
#
loop_
_entity.id
_entity.type
_entity.pdbx_description
1 polymer ?
#
loop_
_entity_poly.entity_id
_entity_poly.type
_entity_poly.pdbx_seq_one_letter_code
_entity_poly.pdbx_strand_id
1 'polypeptide(L)'
;MHKIVLLATIFLLSHLYADAPKIDHLQLGISHYHSGAYEKALASFDKVLIEEPDNHRARLEYARTLYMMGFYKSAEEEFETVLHTHPPHNVKKNINIYLKKIKSMGRKHHFYGAAGIGLTYDDNLGFNTHHETTTYGGLELQNNTDKTKGVYETVNFSLSHLYVGEHFNW
;
A
#
# COMPACT_ATOMS: atom_id res chain seq x y z
N MET A 1 4.29 -68.02 2.89
CA MET A 1 5.47 -67.20 3.27
C MET A 1 5.43 -65.76 2.75
N HIS A 2 4.98 -65.46 1.52
CA HIS A 2 5.05 -64.09 0.97
C HIS A 2 4.21 -63.00 1.67
N LYS A 3 3.04 -63.33 2.26
CA LYS A 3 2.18 -62.33 2.93
C LYS A 3 2.78 -61.75 4.23
N ILE A 4 3.59 -62.54 4.94
CA ILE A 4 4.23 -62.12 6.21
C ILE A 4 5.38 -61.15 5.94
N VAL A 5 6.14 -61.38 4.86
CA VAL A 5 7.23 -60.49 4.45
C VAL A 5 6.69 -59.12 4.04
N LEU A 6 5.58 -59.08 3.28
CA LEU A 6 4.97 -57.82 2.85
C LEU A 6 4.46 -56.95 4.02
N LEU A 7 3.83 -57.57 5.02
CA LEU A 7 3.36 -56.88 6.22
C LEU A 7 4.53 -56.37 7.06
N ALA A 8 5.58 -57.17 7.22
CA ALA A 8 6.78 -56.77 7.93
C ALA A 8 7.49 -55.60 7.24
N THR A 9 7.54 -55.58 5.89
CA THR A 9 8.13 -54.46 5.15
C THR A 9 7.28 -53.19 5.25
N ILE A 10 5.95 -53.29 5.19
CA ILE A 10 5.07 -52.12 5.36
C ILE A 10 5.21 -51.54 6.77
N PHE A 11 5.30 -52.40 7.78
CA PHE A 11 5.48 -51.99 9.18
C PHE A 11 6.87 -51.39 9.44
N LEU A 12 7.93 -51.94 8.82
CA LEU A 12 9.27 -51.35 8.87
C LEU A 12 9.33 -50.00 8.14
N LEU A 13 8.67 -49.89 6.98
CA LEU A 13 8.60 -48.64 6.20
C LEU A 13 7.81 -47.57 6.96
N SER A 14 6.71 -47.92 7.63
CA SER A 14 5.96 -46.94 8.43
C SER A 14 6.74 -46.46 9.67
N HIS A 15 7.48 -47.34 10.35
CA HIS A 15 8.36 -46.96 11.45
C HIS A 15 9.56 -46.12 10.98
N LEU A 16 10.19 -46.50 9.86
CA LEU A 16 11.31 -45.76 9.27
C LEU A 16 10.87 -44.36 8.79
N TYR A 17 9.62 -44.20 8.36
CA TYR A 17 9.04 -42.91 7.97
C TYR A 17 8.60 -42.08 9.19
N ALA A 18 8.25 -42.73 10.31
CA ALA A 18 7.88 -42.06 11.55
C ALA A 18 9.08 -41.37 12.24
N ASP A 19 10.29 -41.86 12.02
CA ASP A 19 11.55 -41.30 12.56
C ASP A 19 12.21 -40.24 11.66
N ALA A 20 11.58 -39.87 10.53
CA ALA A 20 12.04 -38.73 9.74
C ALA A 20 11.89 -37.43 10.56
N PRO A 21 12.88 -36.52 10.53
CA PRO A 21 12.77 -35.26 11.27
C PRO A 21 11.52 -34.50 10.81
N LYS A 22 10.60 -34.25 11.74
CA LYS A 22 9.39 -33.47 11.45
C LYS A 22 9.82 -32.09 10.97
N ILE A 23 9.47 -31.76 9.72
CA ILE A 23 9.76 -30.44 9.16
C ILE A 23 8.85 -29.44 9.88
N ASP A 24 9.45 -28.44 10.52
CA ASP A 24 8.72 -27.30 11.06
C ASP A 24 8.30 -26.39 9.90
N HIS A 25 7.12 -26.70 9.33
CA HIS A 25 6.56 -25.95 8.22
C HIS A 25 6.25 -24.49 8.57
N LEU A 26 6.03 -24.16 9.85
CA LEU A 26 5.84 -22.78 10.29
C LEU A 26 7.13 -21.98 10.13
N GLN A 27 8.26 -22.50 10.62
CA GLN A 27 9.55 -21.83 10.48
C GLN A 27 10.04 -21.79 9.04
N LEU A 28 9.79 -22.85 8.27
CA LEU A 28 10.09 -22.87 6.85
C LEU A 28 9.31 -21.79 6.09
N GLY A 29 8.01 -21.62 6.40
CA GLY A 29 7.18 -20.57 5.82
C GLY A 29 7.69 -19.17 6.18
N ILE A 30 8.05 -18.94 7.45
CA ILE A 30 8.64 -17.66 7.90
C ILE A 30 9.94 -17.37 7.14
N SER A 31 10.81 -18.37 6.96
CA SER A 31 12.05 -18.22 6.20
C SER A 31 11.79 -17.87 4.73
N HIS A 32 10.83 -18.54 4.09
CA HIS A 32 10.41 -18.22 2.73
C HIS A 32 9.83 -16.81 2.61
N TYR A 33 9.03 -16.37 3.59
CA TYR A 33 8.50 -15.01 3.63
C TYR A 33 9.63 -13.97 3.70
N HIS A 34 10.60 -14.16 4.60
CA HIS A 34 11.71 -13.22 4.77
C HIS A 34 12.67 -13.18 3.58
N SER A 35 12.73 -14.26 2.78
CA SER A 35 13.49 -14.30 1.53
C SER A 35 12.70 -13.78 0.32
N GLY A 36 11.44 -13.35 0.51
CA GLY A 36 10.57 -12.87 -0.56
C GLY A 36 9.97 -13.97 -1.43
N ALA A 37 10.18 -15.25 -1.09
CA ALA A 37 9.61 -16.40 -1.79
C ALA A 37 8.18 -16.68 -1.31
N TYR A 38 7.26 -15.75 -1.59
CA TYR A 38 5.93 -15.73 -0.99
C TYR A 38 5.06 -16.95 -1.37
N GLU A 39 5.18 -17.48 -2.59
CA GLU A 39 4.46 -18.68 -3.02
C GLU A 39 4.86 -19.91 -2.18
N LYS A 40 6.16 -20.03 -1.88
CA LYS A 40 6.69 -21.11 -1.03
C LYS A 40 6.29 -20.91 0.43
N ALA A 41 6.19 -19.66 0.87
CA ALA A 41 5.72 -19.32 2.21
C ALA A 41 4.26 -19.73 2.38
N LEU A 42 3.37 -19.37 1.45
CA LEU A 42 1.96 -19.80 1.46
C LEU A 42 1.85 -21.32 1.53
N ALA A 43 2.54 -22.05 0.64
CA ALA A 43 2.50 -23.50 0.62
C ALA A 43 2.98 -24.15 1.94
N SER A 44 3.91 -23.49 2.65
CA SER A 44 4.38 -23.96 3.95
C SER A 44 3.35 -23.68 5.05
N PHE A 45 2.75 -22.50 5.06
CA PHE A 45 1.69 -22.15 6.02
C PHE A 45 0.41 -22.96 5.79
N ASP A 46 0.04 -23.25 4.55
CA ASP A 46 -1.08 -24.13 4.21
C ASP A 46 -0.92 -25.52 4.83
N LYS A 47 0.29 -26.09 4.76
CA LYS A 47 0.56 -27.39 5.41
C LYS A 47 0.32 -27.32 6.92
N VAL A 48 0.74 -26.24 7.57
CA VAL A 48 0.47 -26.05 9.00
C VAL A 48 -1.03 -25.94 9.25
N LEU A 49 -1.77 -25.19 8.44
CA LEU A 49 -3.21 -24.99 8.62
C LEU A 49 -4.05 -26.22 8.26
N ILE A 50 -3.55 -27.13 7.41
CA ILE A 50 -4.17 -28.43 7.14
C ILE A 50 -4.07 -29.35 8.38
N GLU A 51 -2.90 -29.36 9.04
CA GLU A 51 -2.69 -30.17 10.25
C GLU A 51 -3.34 -29.53 11.49
N GLU A 52 -3.26 -28.20 11.59
CA GLU A 52 -3.69 -27.40 12.73
C GLU A 52 -4.54 -26.20 12.26
N PRO A 53 -5.83 -26.40 11.94
CA PRO A 53 -6.70 -25.33 11.42
C PRO A 53 -6.83 -24.11 12.35
N ASP A 54 -6.68 -24.35 13.66
CA ASP A 54 -6.73 -23.33 14.72
C ASP A 54 -5.36 -22.70 15.05
N ASN A 55 -4.33 -22.97 14.25
CA ASN A 55 -3.03 -22.32 14.42
C ASN A 55 -3.09 -20.85 13.96
N HIS A 56 -3.54 -19.97 14.86
CA HIS A 56 -3.72 -18.53 14.57
C HIS A 56 -2.42 -17.82 14.23
N ARG A 57 -1.26 -18.35 14.68
CA ARG A 57 0.05 -17.81 14.29
C ARG A 57 0.35 -18.11 12.83
N ALA A 58 0.15 -19.35 12.37
CA ALA A 58 0.29 -19.72 10.96
C ALA A 58 -0.70 -18.94 10.09
N ARG A 59 -1.95 -18.80 10.55
CA ARG A 59 -2.98 -18.02 9.85
C ARG A 59 -2.61 -16.53 9.69
N LEU A 60 -2.01 -15.94 10.74
CA LEU A 60 -1.51 -14.57 10.66
C LEU A 60 -0.39 -14.42 9.62
N GLU A 61 0.56 -15.36 9.58
CA GLU A 61 1.65 -15.32 8.59
C GLU A 61 1.15 -15.60 7.16
N TYR A 62 0.15 -16.48 7.02
CA TYR A 62 -0.57 -16.71 5.76
C TYR A 62 -1.23 -15.41 5.25
N ALA A 63 -1.99 -14.72 6.11
CA ALA A 63 -2.61 -13.43 5.78
C ALA A 63 -1.59 -12.35 5.37
N ARG A 64 -0.47 -12.26 6.10
CA ARG A 64 0.64 -11.35 5.74
C ARG A 64 1.24 -11.70 4.38
N THR A 65 1.38 -12.97 4.08
CA THR A 65 1.93 -13.44 2.80
C THR A 65 0.98 -13.11 1.64
N LEU A 66 -0.32 -13.36 1.80
CA LEU A 66 -1.36 -12.95 0.84
C LEU A 66 -1.31 -11.44 0.57
N TYR A 67 -1.15 -10.64 1.62
CA TYR A 67 -1.00 -9.18 1.49
C TYR A 67 0.23 -8.81 0.66
N MET A 68 1.38 -9.45 0.90
CA MET A 68 2.62 -9.18 0.14
C MET A 68 2.49 -9.55 -1.34
N MET A 69 1.65 -10.53 -1.66
CA MET A 69 1.36 -10.96 -3.03
C MET A 69 0.25 -10.14 -3.72
N GLY A 70 -0.38 -9.19 -3.02
CA GLY A 70 -1.45 -8.35 -3.56
C GLY A 70 -2.85 -8.98 -3.51
N PHE A 71 -3.00 -10.15 -2.89
CA PHE A 71 -4.30 -10.80 -2.67
C PHE A 71 -5.04 -10.16 -1.48
N TYR A 72 -5.36 -8.87 -1.59
CA TYR A 72 -5.83 -8.05 -0.47
C TYR A 72 -7.15 -8.53 0.14
N LYS A 73 -8.09 -8.98 -0.69
CA LYS A 73 -9.38 -9.48 -0.21
C LYS A 73 -9.21 -10.73 0.65
N SER A 74 -8.46 -11.72 0.15
CA SER A 74 -8.17 -12.95 0.91
C SER A 74 -7.33 -12.65 2.16
N ALA A 75 -6.38 -11.71 2.08
CA ALA A 75 -5.62 -11.28 3.25
C ALA A 75 -6.53 -10.67 4.35
N GLU A 76 -7.49 -9.83 3.96
CA GLU A 76 -8.47 -9.23 4.86
C GLU A 76 -9.31 -10.29 5.59
N GLU A 77 -9.86 -11.26 4.85
CA GLU A 77 -10.65 -12.37 5.42
C GLU A 77 -9.86 -13.17 6.48
N GLU A 78 -8.60 -13.48 6.20
CA GLU A 78 -7.72 -14.21 7.13
C GLU A 78 -7.32 -13.36 8.34
N PHE A 79 -7.07 -12.06 8.15
CA PHE A 79 -6.82 -11.13 9.24
C PHE A 79 -8.02 -11.00 10.18
N GLU A 80 -9.24 -10.89 9.63
CA GLU A 80 -10.49 -10.84 10.42
C GLU A 80 -10.69 -12.13 11.21
N THR A 81 -10.40 -13.29 10.59
CA THR A 81 -10.45 -14.58 11.27
C THR A 81 -9.52 -14.62 12.49
N VAL A 82 -8.29 -14.12 12.36
CA VAL A 82 -7.36 -14.01 13.50
C VAL A 82 -7.85 -13.01 14.54
N LEU A 83 -8.54 -11.92 14.17
CA LEU A 83 -9.08 -10.96 15.14
C LEU A 83 -10.22 -11.55 15.98
N HIS A 84 -11.01 -12.48 15.43
CA HIS A 84 -12.09 -13.15 16.16
C HIS A 84 -11.61 -14.06 17.30
N THR A 85 -10.31 -14.40 17.34
CA THR A 85 -9.72 -15.28 18.35
C THR A 85 -9.21 -14.51 19.58
N HIS A 86 -9.52 -13.22 19.66
CA HIS A 86 -9.08 -12.31 20.73
C HIS A 86 -7.56 -12.31 20.94
N PRO A 87 -6.77 -12.01 19.89
CA PRO A 87 -5.32 -12.07 19.97
C PRO A 87 -4.76 -10.93 20.86
N PRO A 88 -3.52 -11.07 21.34
CA PRO A 88 -2.86 -10.04 22.14
C PRO A 88 -2.88 -8.64 21.49
N HIS A 89 -2.82 -7.59 22.32
CA HIS A 89 -2.98 -6.21 21.85
C HIS A 89 -2.00 -5.81 20.72
N ASN A 90 -0.75 -6.25 20.81
CA ASN A 90 0.27 -6.01 19.78
C ASN A 90 -0.08 -6.67 18.44
N VAL A 91 -0.61 -7.90 18.47
CA VAL A 91 -1.07 -8.61 17.27
C VAL A 91 -2.25 -7.89 16.64
N LYS A 92 -3.26 -7.52 17.44
CA LYS A 92 -4.42 -6.72 16.97
C LYS A 92 -3.98 -5.40 16.33
N LYS A 93 -3.04 -4.69 16.97
CA LYS A 93 -2.47 -3.43 16.43
C LYS A 93 -1.79 -3.67 15.08
N ASN A 94 -1.00 -4.73 14.94
CA ASN A 94 -0.32 -5.07 13.69
C ASN A 94 -1.31 -5.42 12.58
N ILE A 95 -2.32 -6.25 12.87
CA ILE A 95 -3.38 -6.59 11.90
C ILE A 95 -4.10 -5.33 11.40
N ASN A 96 -4.45 -4.43 12.32
CA ASN A 96 -5.13 -3.17 11.96
C ASN A 96 -4.30 -2.26 11.04
N ILE A 97 -2.96 -2.33 11.09
CA ILE A 97 -2.11 -1.61 10.15
C ILE A 97 -2.31 -2.14 8.73
N TYR A 98 -2.35 -3.46 8.55
CA TYR A 98 -2.60 -4.07 7.25
C TYR A 98 -4.00 -3.78 6.73
N LEU A 99 -5.03 -3.96 7.57
CA LEU A 99 -6.42 -3.66 7.19
C LEU A 99 -6.61 -2.18 6.79
N LYS A 100 -5.96 -1.25 7.49
CA LYS A 100 -5.99 0.18 7.13
C LYS A 100 -5.36 0.42 5.75
N LYS A 101 -4.24 -0.26 5.44
CA LYS A 101 -3.59 -0.17 4.13
C LYS A 101 -4.46 -0.74 3.03
N ILE A 102 -5.02 -1.95 3.22
CA ILE A 102 -5.97 -2.58 2.28
C ILE A 102 -7.15 -1.64 2.01
N LYS A 103 -7.79 -1.13 3.06
CA LYS A 103 -8.92 -0.20 2.94
C LYS A 103 -8.53 1.10 2.21
N SER A 104 -7.31 1.60 2.42
CA SER A 104 -6.82 2.79 1.71
C SER A 104 -6.60 2.52 0.23
N MET A 105 -6.10 1.34 -0.13
CA MET A 105 -5.91 0.94 -1.53
C MET A 105 -7.24 0.73 -2.26
N GLY A 106 -8.27 0.27 -1.55
CA GLY A 106 -9.63 0.16 -2.10
C GLY A 106 -10.39 1.48 -2.23
N ARG A 107 -9.86 2.60 -1.72
CA ARG A 107 -10.52 3.91 -1.90
C ARG A 107 -10.39 4.36 -3.33
N LYS A 108 -11.50 4.37 -4.06
CA LYS A 108 -11.52 4.86 -5.44
C LYS A 108 -11.32 6.37 -5.54
N HIS A 109 -11.70 7.13 -4.52
CA HIS A 109 -11.67 8.59 -4.54
C HIS A 109 -10.62 9.14 -3.56
N HIS A 110 -9.70 9.94 -4.07
CA HIS A 110 -8.70 10.67 -3.29
C HIS A 110 -8.85 12.17 -3.55
N PHE A 111 -8.89 12.98 -2.49
CA PHE A 111 -9.00 14.44 -2.58
C PHE A 111 -7.75 15.07 -1.98
N TYR A 112 -7.18 16.04 -2.69
CA TYR A 112 -6.00 16.79 -2.29
C TYR A 112 -6.35 18.27 -2.31
N GLY A 113 -6.04 19.00 -1.24
CA GLY A 113 -6.27 20.43 -1.16
C GLY A 113 -4.96 21.17 -0.92
N ALA A 114 -4.78 22.32 -1.57
CA ALA A 114 -3.72 23.25 -1.24
C ALA A 114 -4.29 24.66 -1.04
N ALA A 115 -3.71 25.39 -0.09
CA ALA A 115 -3.99 26.79 0.14
C ALA A 115 -2.65 27.54 0.19
N GLY A 116 -2.58 28.68 -0.47
CA GLY A 116 -1.39 29.52 -0.52
C GLY A 116 -1.75 30.98 -0.34
N ILE A 117 -0.92 31.70 0.41
CA ILE A 117 -1.00 33.15 0.55
C ILE A 117 0.30 33.71 -0.03
N GLY A 118 0.20 34.61 -0.99
CA GLY A 118 1.31 35.29 -1.63
C GLY A 118 1.24 36.78 -1.35
N LEU A 119 2.38 37.37 -0.99
CA LEU A 119 2.58 38.81 -0.98
C LEU A 119 3.57 39.12 -2.09
N THR A 120 3.15 39.94 -3.04
CA THR A 120 3.96 40.30 -4.20
C THR A 120 4.09 41.80 -4.26
N TYR A 121 5.32 42.25 -4.48
CA TYR A 121 5.67 43.63 -4.67
C TYR A 121 6.15 43.80 -6.11
N ASP A 122 5.54 44.74 -6.83
CA ASP A 122 5.89 45.07 -8.21
C ASP A 122 6.12 46.58 -8.35
N ASP A 123 7.17 46.96 -9.06
CA ASP A 123 7.57 48.34 -9.30
C ASP A 123 7.21 48.86 -10.71
N ASN A 124 6.58 48.05 -11.56
CA ASN A 124 6.19 48.41 -12.94
C ASN A 124 4.77 47.94 -13.31
N LEU A 125 3.77 48.30 -12.50
CA LEU A 125 2.34 47.91 -12.67
C LEU A 125 1.61 48.60 -13.86
N GLY A 126 2.33 48.95 -14.92
CA GLY A 126 1.79 49.49 -16.15
C GLY A 126 2.80 49.36 -17.28
N PHE A 127 2.41 48.73 -18.39
CA PHE A 127 3.17 48.75 -19.64
C PHE A 127 3.52 50.20 -19.99
N ASN A 128 4.78 50.59 -19.79
CA ASN A 128 5.27 51.93 -20.06
C ASN A 128 6.25 51.91 -21.23
N THR A 129 5.99 52.79 -22.20
CA THR A 129 6.96 53.18 -23.22
C THR A 129 7.94 54.17 -22.57
N HIS A 130 9.25 53.96 -22.71
CA HIS A 130 10.29 54.85 -22.15
C HIS A 130 10.33 56.28 -22.76
N HIS A 131 9.38 56.61 -23.64
CA HIS A 131 9.27 57.92 -24.28
C HIS A 131 8.24 58.77 -23.57
N GLU A 132 8.65 59.98 -23.16
CA GLU A 132 7.81 60.97 -22.47
C GLU A 132 6.58 61.38 -23.29
N THR A 133 6.62 61.17 -24.62
CA THR A 133 5.50 61.44 -25.53
C THR A 133 5.35 60.35 -26.60
N THR A 134 4.16 60.23 -27.19
CA THR A 134 3.91 59.37 -28.36
C THR A 134 3.15 60.14 -29.41
N THR A 135 3.66 60.11 -30.65
CA THR A 135 3.06 60.80 -31.78
C THR A 135 2.09 59.88 -32.52
N TYR A 136 0.82 60.28 -32.65
CA TYR A 136 -0.18 59.55 -33.45
C TYR A 136 -0.87 60.54 -34.40
N GLY A 137 -0.69 60.34 -35.71
CA GLY A 137 -1.35 61.18 -36.72
C GLY A 137 -1.05 62.68 -36.60
N GLY A 138 0.14 63.06 -36.12
CA GLY A 138 0.55 64.47 -35.95
C GLY A 138 0.15 65.12 -34.62
N LEU A 139 -0.59 64.42 -33.76
CA LEU A 139 -0.79 64.83 -32.36
C LEU A 139 0.29 64.21 -31.46
N GLU A 140 0.87 65.03 -30.60
CA GLU A 140 1.82 64.60 -29.57
C GLU A 140 1.07 64.42 -28.24
N LEU A 141 1.01 63.18 -27.76
CA LEU A 141 0.36 62.83 -26.50
C LEU A 141 1.43 62.66 -25.42
N GLN A 142 1.25 63.31 -24.26
CA GLN A 142 2.13 63.11 -23.10
C GLN A 142 1.87 61.76 -22.44
N ASN A 143 2.93 60.96 -22.30
CA ASN A 143 2.91 59.69 -21.59
C ASN A 143 3.25 59.92 -20.11
N ASN A 144 2.26 60.29 -19.30
CA ASN A 144 2.45 60.36 -17.85
C ASN A 144 2.38 58.94 -17.25
N THR A 145 3.54 58.32 -17.03
CA THR A 145 3.68 56.98 -16.42
C THR A 145 4.47 57.07 -15.12
N ASP A 146 4.08 57.99 -14.24
CA ASP A 146 4.60 58.05 -12.89
C ASP A 146 4.20 56.80 -12.09
N LYS A 147 5.19 55.94 -11.89
CA LYS A 147 5.20 54.67 -11.14
C LYS A 147 4.04 54.49 -10.15
N THR A 148 3.17 53.52 -10.44
CA THR A 148 2.28 52.93 -9.43
C THR A 148 3.00 51.75 -8.77
N LYS A 149 3.52 51.97 -7.56
CA LYS A 149 4.00 50.88 -6.69
C LYS A 149 2.79 50.18 -6.08
N GLY A 150 2.73 48.87 -6.18
CA GLY A 150 1.62 48.09 -5.64
C GLY A 150 2.13 46.89 -4.84
N VAL A 151 1.62 46.74 -3.63
CA VAL A 151 1.61 45.45 -2.93
C VAL A 151 0.26 44.81 -3.24
N TYR A 152 0.28 43.58 -3.72
CA TYR A 152 -0.95 42.82 -3.88
C TYR A 152 -0.85 41.48 -3.17
N GLU A 153 -1.96 41.12 -2.56
CA GLU A 153 -2.13 39.89 -1.80
C GLU A 153 -2.83 38.88 -2.70
N THR A 154 -2.27 37.69 -2.80
CA THR A 154 -2.90 36.59 -3.53
C THR A 154 -3.28 35.51 -2.55
N VAL A 155 -4.53 35.07 -2.59
CA VAL A 155 -4.98 33.87 -1.88
C VAL A 155 -5.39 32.85 -2.92
N ASN A 156 -4.72 31.70 -2.91
CA ASN A 156 -5.00 30.60 -3.84
C ASN A 156 -5.54 29.40 -3.07
N PHE A 157 -6.62 28.83 -3.58
CA PHE A 157 -7.14 27.54 -3.11
C PHE A 157 -7.21 26.59 -4.30
N SER A 158 -6.70 25.38 -4.13
CA SER A 158 -6.87 24.31 -5.10
C SER A 158 -7.44 23.07 -4.43
N LEU A 159 -8.35 22.39 -5.14
CA LEU A 159 -8.87 21.09 -4.77
C LEU A 159 -8.72 20.18 -5.98
N SER A 160 -8.05 19.05 -5.79
CA SER A 160 -7.85 18.03 -6.81
C SER A 160 -8.55 16.75 -6.38
N HIS A 161 -9.26 16.12 -7.31
CA HIS A 161 -9.90 14.82 -7.12
C HIS A 161 -9.26 13.80 -8.06
N LEU A 162 -8.73 12.71 -7.50
CA LEU A 162 -8.18 11.58 -8.22
C LEU A 162 -9.11 10.37 -8.04
N TYR A 163 -9.58 9.83 -9.15
CA TYR A 163 -10.30 8.57 -9.21
C TYR A 163 -9.36 7.45 -9.69
N VAL A 164 -9.20 6.40 -8.88
CA VAL A 164 -8.44 5.21 -9.26
C VAL A 164 -9.43 4.12 -9.69
N GLY A 165 -9.44 3.84 -11.00
CA GLY A 165 -10.27 2.79 -11.60
C GLY A 165 -9.72 1.38 -11.32
N GLU A 166 -10.55 0.36 -11.53
CA GLU A 166 -10.13 -1.03 -11.39
C GLU A 166 -9.17 -1.39 -12.54
N HIS A 167 -7.96 -1.83 -12.19
CA HIS A 167 -7.10 -2.55 -13.14
C HIS A 167 -7.70 -3.94 -13.35
N PHE A 168 -8.40 -4.12 -14.47
CA PHE A 168 -8.66 -5.45 -15.01
C PHE A 168 -7.35 -6.03 -15.51
N ASN A 169 -6.73 -6.90 -14.71
CA ASN A 169 -5.71 -7.80 -15.20
C ASN A 169 -6.46 -8.93 -15.95
N TRP A 170 -6.28 -8.95 -17.27
CA TRP A 170 -6.67 -10.06 -18.15
C TRP A 170 -5.75 -11.27 -17.96
#